data_AF-A0A354WA21-F1
#
_entry.id   AF-A0A354WA21-F1
#
_cell.length_a   1.000
_cell.length_b   1.000
_cell.length_c   1.000
_cell.angle_alpha   90.00
_cell.angle_beta   90.00
_cell.angle_gamma   90.00
#
_symmetry.space_group_name_H-M   'P 1'
#
loop_
_entity.id
_entity.type
_entity.pdbx_description
1 polymer ?
#
loop_
_entity_poly.entity_id
_entity_poly.type
_entity_poly.pdbx_seq_one_letter_code
_entity_poly.pdbx_strand_id
1 'polypeptide(L)'
;SLVHKFFNFFQQNSSIKPQESVIFSPHPLEKPLFLNINDQDKSSLAKGVQRNVNINNGTVQVTTKTKNRQLVERIVLTKDYQNEKMQWEIPYAILPDTLPLEFEFKTELKKLEKDGKYSSENLPNIQVNQEKSDGTKLVISPDFSTLTEPGVYQLIINVKVKDFQIPKWWQNWSFEQVQDFKPNKTYKLNTLLSDLKNITVSKMQTQNKNSGSIGQLVYIIQKD
;
A
#
# COMPACT_ATOMS: atom_id res chain seq x y z
N SER A 1 8.66 0.00 -37.81
CA SER A 1 7.46 -0.57 -37.17
C SER A 1 6.24 0.31 -37.48
N LEU A 2 5.06 -0.29 -37.72
CA LEU A 2 3.80 0.43 -37.98
C LEU A 2 3.42 1.37 -36.82
N VAL A 3 3.78 0.98 -35.58
CA VAL A 3 3.57 1.76 -34.36
C VAL A 3 4.33 3.08 -34.41
N HIS A 4 5.59 3.06 -34.85
CA HIS A 4 6.39 4.29 -35.02
C HIS A 4 5.79 5.24 -36.08
N LYS A 5 5.24 4.69 -37.17
CA LYS A 5 4.59 5.51 -38.20
C LYS A 5 3.28 6.13 -37.71
N PHE A 6 2.50 5.39 -36.92
CA PHE A 6 1.27 5.90 -36.30
C PHE A 6 1.55 7.03 -35.30
N PHE A 7 2.51 6.84 -34.39
CA PHE A 7 2.88 7.89 -33.43
C PHE A 7 3.45 9.14 -34.11
N ASN A 8 4.29 8.98 -35.13
CA ASN A 8 4.81 10.12 -35.90
C ASN A 8 3.68 10.87 -36.63
N PHE A 9 2.74 10.15 -37.25
CA PHE A 9 1.57 10.76 -37.89
C PHE A 9 0.70 11.53 -36.90
N PHE A 10 0.48 10.98 -35.70
CA PHE A 10 -0.34 11.62 -34.66
C PHE A 10 0.35 12.86 -34.08
N GLN A 11 1.67 12.81 -33.86
CA GLN A 11 2.46 13.96 -33.40
C GLN A 11 2.52 15.08 -34.46
N GLN A 12 2.59 14.73 -35.75
CA GLN A 12 2.64 15.71 -36.83
C GLN A 12 1.29 16.40 -37.10
N ASN A 13 0.17 15.74 -36.79
CA ASN A 13 -1.17 16.21 -37.16
C ASN A 13 -2.07 16.60 -35.97
N SER A 14 -1.58 16.56 -34.74
CA SER A 14 -2.33 17.02 -33.56
C SER A 14 -1.70 18.25 -32.93
N SER A 15 -2.52 19.26 -32.62
CA SER A 15 -2.13 20.45 -31.83
C SER A 15 -1.96 20.13 -30.33
N ILE A 16 -2.15 18.85 -29.97
CA ILE A 16 -2.07 18.35 -28.61
C ILE A 16 -0.59 18.18 -28.31
N LYS A 17 -0.04 19.06 -27.46
CA LYS A 17 1.28 18.80 -26.88
C LYS A 17 1.20 17.43 -26.20
N PRO A 18 2.06 16.47 -26.54
CA PRO A 18 2.06 15.19 -25.85
C PRO A 18 2.35 15.47 -24.37
N GLN A 19 1.34 15.38 -23.52
CA GLN A 19 1.58 15.11 -22.11
C GLN A 19 2.13 13.70 -22.05
N GLU A 20 3.27 13.53 -21.37
CA GLU A 20 3.79 12.21 -21.06
C GLU A 20 2.85 11.56 -20.02
N SER A 21 1.74 11.02 -20.48
CA SER A 21 0.81 10.28 -19.62
C SER A 21 1.37 8.89 -19.37
N VAL A 22 1.64 8.57 -18.10
CA VAL A 22 2.19 7.29 -17.70
C VAL A 22 1.05 6.40 -17.19
N ILE A 23 0.52 5.56 -18.07
CA ILE A 23 -0.56 4.62 -17.72
C ILE A 23 -0.02 3.46 -16.86
N PHE A 24 1.18 2.98 -17.20
CA PHE A 24 1.87 1.89 -16.51
C PHE A 24 3.27 2.33 -16.10
N SER A 25 3.54 2.35 -14.80
CA SER A 25 4.86 2.65 -14.24
C SER A 25 5.26 1.56 -13.26
N PRO A 26 6.49 1.01 -13.31
CA PRO A 26 7.02 0.16 -12.24
C PRO A 26 7.24 0.93 -10.93
N HIS A 27 7.16 2.26 -10.96
CA HIS A 27 7.23 3.17 -9.81
C HIS A 27 5.98 4.07 -9.84
N PRO A 28 4.80 3.56 -9.43
CA PRO A 28 3.52 4.22 -9.68
C PRO A 28 3.20 5.32 -8.65
N LEU A 29 4.04 5.51 -7.63
CA LEU A 29 3.84 6.53 -6.60
C LEU A 29 4.80 7.71 -6.82
N GLU A 30 4.33 8.91 -6.53
CA GLU A 30 5.20 10.11 -6.48
C GLU A 30 6.24 10.01 -5.36
N LYS A 31 5.84 9.44 -4.21
CA LYS A 31 6.67 9.23 -3.03
C LYS A 31 6.31 7.91 -2.35
N PRO A 32 7.25 7.28 -1.62
CA PRO A 32 6.95 6.09 -0.82
C PRO A 32 5.85 6.36 0.21
N LEU A 33 5.07 5.33 0.53
CA LEU A 33 4.07 5.34 1.60
C LEU A 33 4.78 5.41 2.96
N PHE A 34 4.37 6.38 3.77
CA PHE A 34 4.84 6.57 5.13
C PHE A 34 3.66 6.73 6.10
N LEU A 35 3.87 6.32 7.36
CA LEU A 35 2.90 6.55 8.43
C LEU A 35 2.82 8.05 8.76
N ASN A 36 1.87 8.76 8.16
CA ASN A 36 1.65 10.18 8.46
C ASN A 36 0.79 10.34 9.73
N ILE A 37 1.37 10.02 10.89
CA ILE A 37 0.70 10.13 12.18
C ILE A 37 0.66 11.62 12.57
N ASN A 38 -0.55 12.17 12.62
CA ASN A 38 -0.77 13.50 13.16
C ASN A 38 -1.02 13.38 14.68
N ASP A 39 -0.05 13.82 15.49
CA ASP A 39 -0.16 13.84 16.96
C ASP A 39 -1.35 14.68 17.47
N GLN A 40 -1.88 15.59 16.63
CA GLN A 40 -3.04 16.42 16.94
C GLN A 40 -4.37 15.82 16.46
N ASP A 41 -4.33 14.75 15.66
CA ASP A 41 -5.53 14.10 15.18
C ASP A 41 -6.18 13.31 16.33
N LYS A 42 -7.29 13.85 16.83
CA LYS A 42 -8.13 13.25 17.88
C LYS A 42 -9.14 12.26 17.29
N SER A 43 -8.88 11.71 16.10
CA SER A 43 -9.64 10.57 15.57
C SER A 43 -9.81 9.56 16.71
N SER A 44 -11.07 9.25 17.03
CA SER A 44 -11.42 8.44 18.19
C SER A 44 -10.83 7.05 17.98
N LEU A 45 -9.67 6.80 18.60
CA LEU A 45 -9.14 5.45 18.74
C LEU A 45 -10.24 4.59 19.35
N ALA A 46 -10.28 3.33 18.92
CA ALA A 46 -11.25 2.38 19.43
C ALA A 46 -11.19 2.30 20.97
N LYS A 47 -12.28 1.91 21.61
CA LYS A 47 -12.31 1.86 23.08
C LYS A 47 -11.17 0.98 23.60
N GLY A 48 -10.44 1.49 24.57
CA GLY A 48 -9.30 0.80 25.16
C GLY A 48 -8.01 0.88 24.35
N VAL A 49 -7.94 1.71 23.31
CA VAL A 49 -6.72 1.98 22.53
C VAL A 49 -6.20 3.38 22.85
N GLN A 50 -4.92 3.49 23.18
CA GLN A 50 -4.27 4.77 23.49
C GLN A 50 -3.01 4.95 22.64
N ARG A 51 -2.85 6.13 22.03
CA ARG A 51 -1.58 6.52 21.40
C ARG A 51 -0.59 6.92 22.48
N ASN A 52 0.60 6.33 22.45
CA ASN A 52 1.63 6.61 23.46
C ASN A 52 2.93 7.10 22.84
N VAL A 53 3.37 8.28 23.23
CA VAL A 53 4.67 8.80 22.79
C VAL A 53 5.82 8.09 23.52
N ASN A 54 5.57 7.54 24.72
CA ASN A 54 6.53 6.79 25.52
C ASN A 54 5.91 5.48 26.02
N ILE A 55 6.69 4.39 25.96
CA ILE A 55 6.32 3.09 26.54
C ILE A 55 7.27 2.85 27.71
N ASN A 56 6.70 2.68 28.90
CA ASN A 56 7.40 2.35 30.14
C ASN A 56 6.63 1.23 30.85
N ASN A 57 7.25 0.06 30.97
CA ASN A 57 6.66 -1.08 31.68
C ASN A 57 7.52 -1.49 32.90
N GLY A 58 8.09 -0.51 33.61
CA GLY A 58 8.87 -0.72 34.85
C GLY A 58 10.28 -1.29 34.68
N THR A 59 10.52 -2.08 33.63
CA THR A 59 11.83 -2.71 33.32
C THR A 59 12.43 -2.22 32.00
N VAL A 60 11.60 -1.69 31.09
CA VAL A 60 12.03 -1.24 29.76
C VAL A 60 11.38 0.11 29.45
N GLN A 61 12.21 1.07 29.05
CA GLN A 61 11.79 2.38 28.56
C GLN A 61 12.16 2.51 27.08
N VAL A 62 11.16 2.52 26.19
CA VAL A 62 11.40 2.74 24.76
C VAL A 62 11.23 4.23 24.43
N THR A 63 12.24 5.03 24.77
CA THR A 63 12.28 6.45 24.39
C THR A 63 13.05 6.60 23.08
N THR A 64 12.38 6.74 21.95
CA THR A 64 13.10 7.07 20.73
C THR A 64 13.32 8.59 20.67
N LYS A 65 14.57 9.01 20.83
CA LYS A 65 15.04 10.32 20.37
C LYS A 65 15.24 10.32 18.84
N THR A 66 14.36 9.68 18.07
CA THR A 66 14.44 9.75 16.60
C THR A 66 13.70 10.98 16.12
N LYS A 67 14.43 11.88 15.45
CA LYS A 67 13.89 13.10 14.83
C LYS A 67 12.80 12.82 13.77
N ASN A 68 12.60 11.56 13.35
CA ASN A 68 11.53 11.13 12.45
C ASN A 68 10.40 10.44 13.22
N ARG A 69 9.46 11.25 13.75
CA ARG A 69 8.20 10.75 14.34
C ARG A 69 7.19 10.24 13.29
N GLN A 70 7.52 10.31 12.00
CA GLN A 70 6.63 10.02 10.87
C GLN A 70 6.72 8.57 10.32
N LEU A 71 7.32 7.62 11.05
CA LEU A 71 7.56 6.26 10.52
C LEU A 71 7.08 5.14 11.44
N VAL A 72 6.81 5.43 12.71
CA VAL A 72 6.47 4.41 13.71
C VAL A 72 5.33 4.92 14.58
N GLU A 73 4.19 4.23 14.58
CA GLU A 73 3.11 4.50 15.52
C GLU A 73 3.26 3.65 16.77
N ARG A 74 2.83 4.19 17.90
CA ARG A 74 2.88 3.52 19.19
C ARG A 74 1.49 3.50 19.79
N ILE A 75 0.97 2.32 20.04
CA ILE A 75 -0.36 2.13 20.60
C ILE A 75 -0.31 1.22 21.83
N VAL A 76 -1.21 1.46 22.77
CA VAL A 76 -1.47 0.59 23.91
C VAL A 76 -2.88 0.02 23.79
N LEU A 77 -2.97 -1.30 23.86
CA LEU A 77 -4.20 -2.06 23.96
C LEU A 77 -4.43 -2.35 25.45
N THR A 78 -5.24 -1.50 26.07
CA THR A 78 -5.60 -1.63 27.49
C THR A 78 -6.51 -2.84 27.73
N LYS A 79 -6.77 -3.15 28.99
CA LYS A 79 -7.70 -4.23 29.40
C LYS A 79 -9.13 -4.03 28.89
N ASP A 80 -9.51 -2.79 28.60
CA ASP A 80 -10.84 -2.44 28.08
C ASP A 80 -10.95 -2.64 26.57
N TYR A 81 -9.86 -2.99 25.87
CA TYR A 81 -9.88 -3.25 24.43
C TYR A 81 -10.69 -4.52 24.12
N GLN A 82 -11.79 -4.35 23.38
CA GLN A 82 -12.71 -5.42 23.02
C GLN A 82 -12.55 -5.91 21.58
N ASN A 83 -11.32 -5.90 21.04
CA ASN A 83 -11.04 -6.30 19.66
C ASN A 83 -11.84 -5.49 18.62
N GLU A 84 -12.06 -4.20 18.93
CA GLU A 84 -12.75 -3.31 18.01
C GLU A 84 -11.88 -3.05 16.77
N LYS A 85 -12.54 -2.99 15.61
CA LYS A 85 -11.88 -2.75 14.32
C LYS A 85 -11.25 -1.35 14.32
N MET A 86 -9.92 -1.30 14.17
CA MET A 86 -9.17 -0.05 14.01
C MET A 86 -8.85 0.19 12.54
N GLN A 87 -8.91 1.46 12.13
CA GLN A 87 -8.59 1.90 10.78
C GLN A 87 -7.46 2.93 10.79
N TRP A 88 -6.51 2.76 9.89
CA TRP A 88 -5.46 3.72 9.62
C TRP A 88 -5.61 4.28 8.23
N GLU A 89 -5.71 5.61 8.14
CA GLU A 89 -5.68 6.34 6.88
C GLU A 89 -4.26 6.77 6.55
N ILE A 90 -3.74 6.28 5.42
CA ILE A 90 -2.37 6.53 4.98
C ILE A 90 -2.44 7.35 3.68
N PRO A 91 -2.01 8.62 3.68
CA PRO A 91 -2.02 9.43 2.48
C PRO A 91 -0.97 8.93 1.49
N TYR A 92 -1.30 8.95 0.20
CA TYR A 92 -0.37 8.66 -0.88
C TYR A 92 -0.78 9.37 -2.17
N ALA A 93 0.16 9.53 -3.09
CA ALA A 93 -0.10 10.11 -4.40
C ALA A 93 0.41 9.15 -5.47
N ILE A 94 -0.48 8.77 -6.39
CA ILE A 94 -0.10 8.07 -7.62
C ILE A 94 0.43 9.08 -8.64
N LEU A 95 1.29 8.62 -9.54
CA LEU A 95 1.69 9.42 -10.70
C LEU A 95 0.44 9.80 -11.54
N PRO A 96 0.43 11.00 -12.16
CA PRO A 96 -0.65 11.41 -13.05
C PRO A 96 -0.92 10.36 -14.14
N ASP A 97 -2.20 10.17 -14.45
CA ASP A 97 -2.71 9.24 -15.48
C ASP A 97 -2.38 7.74 -15.26
N THR A 98 -1.71 7.38 -14.15
CA THR A 98 -1.47 5.99 -13.78
C THR A 98 -2.76 5.33 -13.31
N LEU A 99 -2.91 4.05 -13.66
CA LEU A 99 -4.06 3.28 -13.21
C LEU A 99 -4.11 3.14 -11.68
N PRO A 100 -5.31 3.07 -11.09
CA PRO A 100 -5.45 2.76 -9.67
C PRO A 100 -4.76 1.43 -9.32
N LEU A 101 -4.19 1.37 -8.12
CA LEU A 101 -3.39 0.24 -7.66
C LEU A 101 -4.25 -0.73 -6.84
N GLU A 102 -3.93 -2.01 -6.96
CA GLU A 102 -4.32 -3.04 -6.00
C GLU A 102 -3.12 -3.36 -5.11
N PHE A 103 -3.35 -3.43 -3.80
CA PHE A 103 -2.28 -3.63 -2.83
C PHE A 103 -2.29 -5.05 -2.25
N GLU A 104 -1.12 -5.51 -1.85
CA GLU A 104 -0.91 -6.69 -1.01
C GLU A 104 -0.16 -6.25 0.25
N PHE A 105 -0.53 -6.83 1.40
CA PHE A 105 0.12 -6.55 2.68
C PHE A 105 0.88 -7.80 3.14
N LYS A 106 2.17 -7.64 3.42
CA LYS A 106 2.98 -8.67 4.06
C LYS A 106 3.35 -8.22 5.45
N THR A 107 2.84 -8.93 6.45
CA THR A 107 3.05 -8.62 7.86
C THR A 107 4.19 -9.43 8.45
N GLU A 108 4.91 -8.81 9.36
CA GLU A 108 5.91 -9.45 10.22
C GLU A 108 5.63 -8.96 11.64
N LEU A 109 5.36 -9.90 12.55
CA LEU A 109 5.15 -9.61 13.96
C LEU A 109 6.37 -10.09 14.75
N LYS A 110 6.83 -9.24 15.67
CA LYS A 110 7.87 -9.59 16.64
C LYS A 110 7.42 -9.24 18.05
N LYS A 111 7.88 -9.98 19.04
CA LYS A 111 7.66 -9.71 20.47
C LYS A 111 8.99 -9.33 21.11
N LEU A 112 8.97 -8.34 21.98
CA LEU A 112 10.11 -7.91 22.76
C LEU A 112 10.34 -8.91 23.89
N GLU A 113 11.51 -9.53 23.89
CA GLU A 113 11.95 -10.48 24.89
C GLU A 113 12.63 -9.79 26.08
N LYS A 114 12.81 -10.54 27.18
CA LYS A 114 13.43 -10.03 28.41
C LYS A 114 14.88 -9.57 28.21
N ASP A 115 15.58 -10.12 27.23
CA ASP A 115 16.94 -9.71 26.87
C ASP A 115 17.00 -8.43 26.03
N GLY A 116 15.84 -7.81 25.77
CA GLY A 116 15.70 -6.57 25.01
C GLY A 116 15.72 -6.76 23.49
N LYS A 117 15.72 -7.99 22.98
CA LYS A 117 15.67 -8.27 21.55
C LYS A 117 14.25 -8.62 21.10
N TYR A 118 13.99 -8.40 19.82
CA TYR A 118 12.74 -8.81 19.19
C TYR A 118 12.85 -10.21 18.60
N SER A 119 11.93 -11.10 18.97
CA SER A 119 11.82 -12.47 18.43
C SER A 119 10.53 -12.63 17.62
N SER A 120 10.56 -13.52 16.62
CA SER A 120 9.40 -13.87 15.78
C SER A 120 8.82 -15.26 16.12
N GLU A 121 9.35 -15.94 17.13
CA GLU A 121 9.00 -17.33 17.43
C GLU A 121 7.58 -17.48 18.00
N ASN A 122 6.81 -18.43 17.47
CA ASN A 122 5.46 -18.79 17.94
C ASN A 122 4.45 -17.64 17.99
N LEU A 123 4.63 -16.62 17.15
CA LEU A 123 3.72 -15.47 17.10
C LEU A 123 2.58 -15.67 16.10
N PRO A 124 1.37 -15.16 16.40
CA PRO A 124 0.26 -15.21 15.48
C PRO A 124 0.53 -14.36 14.24
N ASN A 125 -0.13 -14.72 13.13
CA ASN A 125 -0.13 -13.87 11.95
C ASN A 125 -1.17 -12.75 12.12
N ILE A 126 -0.74 -11.50 11.93
CA ILE A 126 -1.64 -10.34 11.91
C ILE A 126 -2.17 -10.18 10.50
N GLN A 127 -3.48 -10.34 10.34
CA GLN A 127 -4.15 -10.04 9.08
C GLN A 127 -4.34 -8.53 8.94
N VAL A 128 -4.17 -8.02 7.72
CA VAL A 128 -4.36 -6.61 7.39
C VAL A 128 -5.31 -6.53 6.22
N ASN A 129 -6.48 -5.93 6.46
CA ASN A 129 -7.48 -5.73 5.43
C ASN A 129 -7.35 -4.34 4.80
N GLN A 130 -7.45 -4.24 3.48
CA GLN A 130 -7.68 -2.97 2.80
C GLN A 130 -9.18 -2.67 2.81
N GLU A 131 -9.57 -1.58 3.45
CA GLU A 131 -10.96 -1.13 3.50
C GLU A 131 -11.31 -0.27 2.29
N LYS A 132 -10.40 0.62 1.92
CA LYS A 132 -10.60 1.58 0.84
C LYS A 132 -9.26 2.06 0.27
N SER A 133 -9.26 2.35 -1.02
CA SER A 133 -8.22 3.11 -1.70
C SER A 133 -8.91 3.99 -2.75
N ASP A 134 -8.60 5.29 -2.78
CA ASP A 134 -9.20 6.24 -3.72
C ASP A 134 -8.16 7.01 -4.55
N GLY A 135 -6.92 6.53 -4.59
CA GLY A 135 -5.81 7.20 -5.29
C GLY A 135 -5.15 8.33 -4.50
N THR A 136 -5.74 8.75 -3.37
CA THR A 136 -5.18 9.78 -2.48
C THR A 136 -4.92 9.27 -1.06
N LYS A 137 -5.70 8.28 -0.63
CA LYS A 137 -5.54 7.65 0.68
C LYS A 137 -5.80 6.16 0.62
N LEU A 138 -5.02 5.42 1.42
CA LEU A 138 -5.13 3.99 1.63
C LEU A 138 -5.61 3.76 3.06
N VAL A 139 -6.76 3.09 3.21
CA VAL A 139 -7.34 2.77 4.51
C VAL A 139 -7.12 1.29 4.80
N ILE A 140 -6.41 0.99 5.89
CA ILE A 140 -6.14 -0.39 6.32
C ILE A 140 -6.68 -0.68 7.73
N SER A 141 -7.02 -1.94 7.97
CA SER A 141 -7.42 -2.45 9.30
C SER A 141 -6.60 -3.70 9.66
N PRO A 142 -5.48 -3.56 10.38
CA PRO A 142 -4.84 -4.65 11.08
C PRO A 142 -5.75 -5.25 12.17
N ASP A 143 -5.80 -6.58 12.25
CA ASP A 143 -6.55 -7.32 13.26
C ASP A 143 -5.64 -7.74 14.42
N PHE A 144 -5.81 -7.11 15.59
CA PHE A 144 -5.05 -7.43 16.80
C PHE A 144 -5.76 -8.41 17.73
N SER A 145 -6.91 -8.97 17.36
CA SER A 145 -7.62 -9.96 18.18
C SER A 145 -6.81 -11.21 18.47
N THR A 146 -5.81 -11.49 17.62
CA THR A 146 -4.88 -12.61 17.77
C THR A 146 -3.77 -12.34 18.81
N LEU A 147 -3.59 -11.10 19.27
CA LEU A 147 -2.66 -10.75 20.34
C LEU A 147 -3.26 -11.05 21.72
N THR A 148 -3.16 -12.29 22.15
CA THR A 148 -3.76 -12.77 23.40
C THR A 148 -2.88 -12.57 24.64
N GLU A 149 -1.56 -12.54 24.46
CA GLU A 149 -0.61 -12.42 25.57
C GLU A 149 -0.21 -10.96 25.84
N PRO A 150 -0.03 -10.56 27.11
CA PRO A 150 0.57 -9.28 27.44
C PRO A 150 2.03 -9.19 26.94
N GLY A 151 2.44 -8.00 26.55
CA GLY A 151 3.81 -7.76 26.05
C GLY A 151 3.94 -6.53 25.16
N VAL A 152 5.16 -6.31 24.67
CA VAL A 152 5.45 -5.26 23.68
C VAL A 152 5.77 -5.93 22.35
N TYR A 153 5.01 -5.58 21.32
CA TYR A 153 5.12 -6.15 19.98
C TYR A 153 5.57 -5.08 18.98
N GLN A 154 6.29 -5.52 17.96
CA GLN A 154 6.58 -4.74 16.76
C GLN A 154 5.88 -5.41 15.58
N LEU A 155 4.88 -4.72 15.02
CA LEU A 155 4.22 -5.11 13.78
C LEU A 155 4.82 -4.29 12.63
N ILE A 156 5.35 -4.97 11.63
CA ILE A 156 5.83 -4.39 10.38
C ILE A 156 4.87 -4.81 9.28
N ILE A 157 4.29 -3.85 8.57
CA ILE A 157 3.44 -4.06 7.41
C ILE A 157 4.18 -3.55 6.18
N ASN A 158 4.68 -4.47 5.36
CA ASN A 158 5.25 -4.14 4.05
C ASN A 158 4.10 -4.06 3.04
N VAL A 159 3.91 -2.88 2.47
CA VAL A 159 2.86 -2.63 1.47
C VAL A 159 3.45 -2.83 0.08
N LYS A 160 2.83 -3.71 -0.71
CA LYS A 160 3.25 -4.00 -2.07
C LYS A 160 2.15 -3.69 -3.09
N VAL A 161 2.55 -3.35 -4.30
CA VAL A 161 1.63 -3.36 -5.45
C VAL A 161 1.43 -4.80 -5.90
N LYS A 162 0.19 -5.26 -5.85
CA LYS A 162 -0.24 -6.57 -6.36
C LYS A 162 -0.49 -6.51 -7.86
N ASP A 163 -1.29 -5.53 -8.29
CA ASP A 163 -1.73 -5.33 -9.67
C ASP A 163 -2.23 -3.89 -9.88
N PHE A 164 -2.64 -3.57 -11.10
CA PHE A 164 -3.43 -2.38 -11.44
C PHE A 164 -4.89 -2.75 -11.67
N GLN A 165 -5.80 -1.90 -11.21
CA GLN A 165 -7.23 -2.03 -11.47
C GLN A 165 -7.50 -1.83 -12.96
N ILE A 166 -8.22 -2.78 -13.58
CA ILE A 166 -8.53 -2.73 -15.01
C ILE A 166 -9.80 -1.88 -15.22
N PRO A 167 -9.72 -0.75 -15.94
CA PRO A 167 -10.89 0.04 -16.26
C PRO A 167 -11.82 -0.70 -17.23
N LYS A 168 -13.13 -0.64 -16.99
CA LYS A 168 -14.16 -1.26 -17.86
C LYS A 168 -14.09 -0.76 -19.31
N TRP A 169 -13.60 0.47 -19.54
CA TRP A 169 -13.56 1.05 -20.87
C TRP A 169 -12.59 0.33 -21.82
N TRP A 170 -11.58 -0.39 -21.31
CA TRP A 170 -10.65 -1.17 -22.15
C TRP A 170 -11.39 -2.17 -23.03
N GLN A 171 -12.35 -2.89 -22.43
CA GLN A 171 -13.17 -3.86 -23.15
C GLN A 171 -14.16 -3.17 -24.10
N ASN A 172 -14.69 -2.02 -23.70
CA ASN A 172 -15.65 -1.28 -24.51
C ASN A 172 -15.02 -0.79 -25.81
N TRP A 173 -13.73 -0.45 -25.80
CA TRP A 173 -12.98 0.10 -26.92
C TRP A 173 -12.18 -0.95 -27.69
N SER A 174 -12.19 -2.23 -27.29
CA SER A 174 -11.48 -3.32 -27.97
C SER A 174 -12.40 -4.17 -28.85
N PHE A 175 -11.86 -4.69 -29.95
CA PHE A 175 -12.42 -5.82 -30.67
C PHE A 175 -11.32 -6.85 -30.97
N GLU A 176 -11.62 -8.14 -30.86
CA GLU A 176 -10.59 -9.20 -30.84
C GLU A 176 -10.46 -9.97 -32.16
N GLN A 177 -11.54 -10.03 -32.96
CA GLN A 177 -11.56 -10.71 -34.25
C GLN A 177 -11.71 -9.71 -35.38
N VAL A 178 -10.90 -9.83 -36.43
CA VAL A 178 -10.95 -8.92 -37.60
C VAL A 178 -12.33 -8.93 -38.27
N GLN A 179 -13.03 -10.06 -38.21
CA GLN A 179 -14.38 -10.26 -38.74
C GLN A 179 -15.43 -9.42 -37.98
N ASP A 180 -15.14 -9.03 -36.74
CA ASP A 180 -15.98 -8.16 -35.90
C ASP A 180 -15.54 -6.69 -35.99
N PHE A 181 -15.04 -6.24 -37.15
CA PHE A 181 -14.57 -4.88 -37.31
C PHE A 181 -15.64 -3.88 -36.87
N LYS A 182 -15.28 -3.04 -35.89
CA LYS A 182 -16.11 -1.96 -35.38
C LYS A 182 -15.33 -0.66 -35.55
N PRO A 183 -15.82 0.29 -36.37
CA PRO A 183 -15.07 1.49 -36.73
C PRO A 183 -14.76 2.42 -35.54
N ASN A 184 -15.48 2.25 -34.42
CA ASN A 184 -15.28 2.98 -33.18
C ASN A 184 -14.47 2.21 -32.12
N LYS A 185 -13.80 1.11 -32.51
CA LYS A 185 -13.01 0.27 -31.61
C LYS A 185 -11.62 0.00 -32.19
N THR A 186 -10.69 -0.32 -31.30
CA THR A 186 -9.30 -0.62 -31.62
C THR A 186 -9.06 -2.12 -31.58
N TYR A 187 -8.42 -2.66 -32.62
CA TYR A 187 -8.13 -4.09 -32.72
C TYR A 187 -7.13 -4.52 -31.64
N LYS A 188 -7.48 -5.57 -30.87
CA LYS A 188 -6.63 -6.17 -29.82
C LYS A 188 -6.11 -5.18 -28.77
N LEU A 189 -6.80 -4.06 -28.55
CA LEU A 189 -6.40 -3.07 -27.55
C LEU A 189 -6.36 -3.67 -26.15
N ASN A 190 -7.37 -4.46 -25.79
CA ASN A 190 -7.45 -5.09 -24.48
C ASN A 190 -6.28 -6.06 -24.26
N THR A 191 -5.91 -6.83 -25.28
CA THR A 191 -4.75 -7.72 -25.24
C THR A 191 -3.46 -6.91 -25.04
N LEU A 192 -3.23 -5.87 -25.84
CA LEU A 192 -2.06 -5.01 -25.73
C LEU A 192 -1.92 -4.37 -24.33
N LEU A 193 -3.00 -3.79 -23.80
CA LEU A 193 -2.99 -3.14 -22.50
C LEU A 193 -2.79 -4.15 -21.36
N SER A 194 -3.37 -5.34 -21.48
CA SER A 194 -3.17 -6.42 -20.51
C SER A 194 -1.71 -6.91 -20.51
N ASP A 195 -1.09 -7.07 -21.67
CA ASP A 195 0.31 -7.47 -21.78
C ASP A 195 1.25 -6.41 -21.19
N LEU A 196 1.01 -5.12 -21.47
CA LEU A 196 1.78 -4.02 -20.88
C LEU A 196 1.63 -3.97 -19.35
N LYS A 197 0.41 -4.19 -18.83
CA LYS A 197 0.14 -4.31 -17.40
C LYS A 197 0.96 -5.44 -16.79
N ASN A 198 0.88 -6.64 -17.39
CA ASN A 198 1.54 -7.84 -16.89
C ASN A 198 3.06 -7.69 -16.88
N ILE A 199 3.64 -7.09 -17.92
CA ILE A 199 5.08 -6.79 -18.00
C ILE A 199 5.47 -5.82 -16.88
N THR A 200 4.65 -4.78 -16.64
CA THR A 200 4.93 -3.76 -15.62
C THR A 200 4.87 -4.36 -14.22
N VAL A 201 3.82 -5.12 -13.90
CA VAL A 201 3.67 -5.82 -12.61
C VAL A 201 4.82 -6.82 -12.41
N SER A 202 5.19 -7.57 -13.44
CA SER A 202 6.32 -8.51 -13.36
C SER A 202 7.64 -7.77 -13.06
N LYS A 203 7.88 -6.61 -13.66
CA LYS A 203 9.06 -5.78 -13.35
C LYS A 203 9.04 -5.28 -11.90
N MET A 204 7.88 -4.84 -11.40
CA MET A 204 7.74 -4.46 -9.99
C MET A 204 8.12 -5.61 -9.07
N GLN A 205 7.72 -6.84 -9.39
CA GLN A 205 7.90 -8.03 -8.55
C GLN A 205 9.29 -8.68 -8.66
N THR A 206 10.07 -8.41 -9.70
CA THR A 206 11.34 -9.12 -9.97
C THR A 206 12.58 -8.29 -9.66
N GLN A 207 12.49 -6.95 -9.56
CA GLN A 207 13.68 -6.11 -9.65
C GLN A 207 14.53 -5.91 -8.37
N ASN A 208 14.20 -6.45 -7.17
CA ASN A 208 15.10 -6.38 -5.98
C ASN A 208 14.60 -7.21 -4.77
N LYS A 209 15.42 -7.37 -3.72
CA LYS A 209 14.97 -7.96 -2.42
C LYS A 209 13.76 -7.22 -1.79
N ASN A 210 13.52 -5.98 -2.20
CA ASN A 210 12.36 -5.15 -1.83
C ASN A 210 11.39 -4.93 -3.00
N SER A 211 11.40 -5.79 -4.02
CA SER A 211 10.57 -5.66 -5.23
C SER A 211 9.09 -5.48 -4.88
N GLY A 212 8.47 -4.49 -5.51
CA GLY A 212 7.07 -4.13 -5.36
C GLY A 212 6.73 -3.42 -4.05
N SER A 213 7.67 -3.30 -3.10
CA SER A 213 7.43 -2.60 -1.84
C SER A 213 7.38 -1.09 -2.10
N ILE A 214 6.24 -0.50 -1.81
CA ILE A 214 5.97 0.93 -1.99
C ILE A 214 5.91 1.68 -0.66
N GLY A 215 5.96 0.96 0.46
CA GLY A 215 6.15 1.53 1.79
C GLY A 215 6.18 0.47 2.88
N GLN A 216 6.57 0.93 4.06
CA GLN A 216 6.64 0.11 5.27
C GLN A 216 5.99 0.88 6.42
N LEU A 217 5.02 0.25 7.06
CA LEU A 217 4.32 0.80 8.21
C LEU A 217 4.75 0.03 9.43
N VAL A 218 5.20 0.72 10.47
CA VAL A 218 5.70 0.10 11.69
C VAL A 218 4.85 0.53 12.87
N TYR A 219 4.33 -0.44 13.62
CA TYR A 219 3.57 -0.22 14.83
C TYR A 219 4.27 -0.88 16.00
N ILE A 220 4.46 -0.15 17.09
CA ILE A 220 4.81 -0.71 18.39
C ILE A 220 3.55 -0.79 19.23
N ILE A 221 3.22 -1.99 19.68
CA ILE A 221 1.96 -2.30 20.32
C ILE A 221 2.26 -2.82 21.73
N GLN A 222 1.82 -2.10 22.75
CA GLN A 222 1.84 -2.61 24.11
C GLN A 222 0.47 -3.23 24.42
N LYS A 223 0.45 -4.51 24.77
CA LYS A 223 -0.74 -5.23 25.24
C LYS A 223 -0.62 -5.39 26.76
N ASP A 224 -1.58 -4.83 27.49
CA ASP A 224 -1.74 -5.04 28.93
C ASP A 224 -2.55 -6.31 29.25
#